data_AF-A0A7W7IZG7-F1
#
_entry.id   AF-A0A7W7IZG7-F1
#
_cell.length_a   1.000
_cell.length_b   1.000
_cell.length_c   1.000
_cell.angle_alpha   90.00
_cell.angle_beta   90.00
_cell.angle_gamma   90.00
#
_symmetry.space_group_name_H-M   'P 1'
#
loop_
_entity.id
_entity.type
_entity.pdbx_description
1 polymer ?
#
loop_
_entity_poly.entity_id
_entity_poly.type
_entity_poly.pdbx_seq_one_letter_code
_entity_poly.pdbx_strand_id
1 'polypeptide(L)'
;MEENDRKQIRKTGRKPKIDPAVHRYSFNLNDEDNAKFLALFDQSGMKVTAHFITACIFQKTVKTVKINMDAVEYHEGLTRFFSQFRGIATNYNQIVKLLNTNFSDKKASAYLYKLEKQTIEMKELLLKVVALSSEFEKKYLKKE
;
A
#
# COMPACT_ATOMS: atom_id res chain seq x y z
N MET A 1 -0.17 70.00 -24.39
CA MET A 1 -0.19 69.22 -25.64
C MET A 1 1.09 68.40 -25.62
N GLU A 2 1.09 67.07 -25.60
CA GLU A 2 0.14 66.13 -26.20
C GLU A 2 -0.02 64.89 -25.31
N GLU A 3 -1.28 64.56 -24.99
CA GLU A 3 -1.69 63.23 -24.55
C GLU A 3 -1.48 62.26 -25.70
N ASN A 4 -0.63 61.24 -25.53
CA ASN A 4 -0.50 60.19 -26.52
C ASN A 4 -1.45 59.04 -26.21
N ASP A 5 -2.33 58.85 -27.17
CA ASP A 5 -3.60 58.15 -27.12
C ASP A 5 -3.46 56.65 -26.91
N ARG A 6 -4.33 56.10 -26.05
CA ARG A 6 -4.35 54.68 -25.66
C ARG A 6 -4.94 53.84 -26.80
N LYS A 7 -4.11 53.20 -27.61
CA LYS A 7 -4.56 52.05 -28.40
C LYS A 7 -4.67 50.81 -27.50
N GLN A 8 -5.86 50.61 -26.92
CA GLN A 8 -6.22 49.37 -26.21
C GLN A 8 -6.23 48.19 -27.19
N ILE A 9 -5.09 47.52 -27.34
CA ILE A 9 -5.03 46.22 -28.01
C ILE A 9 -5.84 45.26 -27.14
N ARG A 10 -7.00 44.82 -27.66
CA ARG A 10 -7.77 43.73 -27.04
C ARG A 10 -6.84 42.53 -26.90
N LYS A 11 -6.47 42.17 -25.67
CA LYS A 11 -5.66 40.97 -25.39
C LYS A 11 -6.54 39.73 -25.61
N THR A 12 -6.80 39.38 -26.86
CA THR A 12 -7.32 38.08 -27.25
C THR A 12 -6.20 37.07 -27.09
N GLY A 13 -6.25 36.29 -26.02
CA GLY A 13 -5.25 35.28 -25.71
C GLY A 13 -5.43 34.74 -24.30
N ARG A 14 -4.79 33.59 -24.03
CA ARG A 14 -4.73 33.03 -22.67
C ARG A 14 -4.08 34.06 -21.74
N LYS A 15 -4.73 34.36 -20.61
CA LYS A 15 -4.16 35.25 -19.60
C LYS A 15 -2.75 34.76 -19.22
N PRO A 16 -1.73 35.63 -19.23
CA PRO A 16 -0.37 35.23 -18.87
C PRO A 16 -0.36 34.69 -17.44
N LYS A 17 0.45 33.66 -17.21
CA LYS A 17 0.67 33.11 -15.86
C LYS A 17 1.40 34.16 -15.01
N ILE A 18 1.11 34.14 -13.71
CA ILE A 18 1.74 35.03 -12.71
C ILE A 18 3.25 34.80 -12.67
N ASP A 19 3.69 33.54 -12.82
CA ASP A 19 5.10 33.17 -12.93
C ASP A 19 5.29 32.16 -14.07
N PRO A 20 5.76 32.60 -15.26
CA PRO A 20 6.03 31.71 -16.37
C PRO A 20 7.37 30.97 -16.21
N ALA A 21 7.42 29.70 -16.61
CA ALA A 21 8.67 28.95 -16.71
C ALA A 21 9.48 29.45 -17.92
N VAL A 22 10.37 30.43 -17.70
CA VAL A 22 11.15 31.09 -18.76
C VAL A 22 12.49 30.38 -19.04
N HIS A 23 13.08 29.75 -18.02
CA HIS A 23 14.40 29.10 -18.14
C HIS A 23 14.28 27.68 -18.69
N ARG A 24 15.01 27.38 -19.76
CA ARG A 24 15.08 26.05 -20.38
C ARG A 24 16.52 25.54 -20.39
N TYR A 25 16.72 24.34 -19.88
CA TYR A 25 17.98 23.61 -19.92
C TYR A 25 17.81 22.34 -20.76
N SER A 26 18.73 22.09 -21.69
CA SER A 26 18.79 20.88 -22.50
C SER A 26 19.98 20.03 -22.08
N PHE A 27 19.77 18.74 -21.90
CA PHE A 27 20.83 17.75 -21.70
C PHE A 27 20.71 16.68 -22.79
N ASN A 28 21.85 16.10 -23.16
CA ASN A 28 21.92 15.03 -24.13
C ASN A 28 22.14 13.71 -23.40
N LEU A 29 21.44 12.66 -23.81
CA LEU A 29 21.61 11.31 -23.32
C LEU A 29 22.29 10.47 -24.40
N ASN A 30 23.13 9.52 -23.97
CA ASN A 30 23.58 8.43 -24.84
C ASN A 30 22.46 7.38 -24.95
N ASP A 31 22.64 6.37 -25.82
CA ASP A 31 21.60 5.37 -26.07
C ASP A 31 21.23 4.54 -24.82
N GLU A 32 22.23 4.20 -23.99
CA GLU A 32 22.01 3.43 -22.75
C GLU A 32 21.22 4.23 -21.70
N ASP A 33 21.57 5.51 -21.54
CA ASP A 33 20.93 6.40 -20.58
C ASP A 33 19.52 6.77 -21.04
N ASN A 34 19.30 6.88 -22.35
CA ASN A 34 17.97 7.08 -22.93
C ASN A 34 17.06 5.86 -22.69
N ALA A 35 17.57 4.64 -22.85
CA ALA A 35 16.81 3.43 -22.55
C ALA A 35 16.40 3.36 -21.07
N LYS A 36 17.32 3.68 -20.16
CA LYS A 36 17.03 3.76 -18.71
C LYS A 36 16.00 4.85 -18.40
N PHE A 37 16.12 6.01 -19.04
CA PHE A 37 15.20 7.13 -18.87
C PHE A 37 13.77 6.77 -19.28
N LEU A 38 13.60 6.14 -20.45
CA LEU A 38 12.29 5.70 -20.94
C LEU A 38 11.65 4.67 -20.00
N ALA A 39 12.42 3.68 -19.53
CA ALA A 39 11.93 2.69 -18.59
C ALA A 39 11.41 3.33 -17.28
N LEU A 40 12.11 4.35 -16.76
CA LEU A 40 11.68 5.06 -15.56
C LEU A 40 10.48 5.98 -15.82
N PHE A 41 10.42 6.60 -17.00
CA PHE A 41 9.29 7.42 -17.41
C PHE A 41 8.00 6.60 -17.49
N ASP A 42 8.05 5.43 -18.14
CA ASP A 42 6.91 4.52 -18.26
C ASP A 42 6.44 4.02 -16.88
N GLN A 43 7.38 3.64 -16.00
CA GLN A 43 7.07 3.23 -14.64
C GLN A 43 6.43 4.35 -13.80
N SER A 44 6.74 5.62 -14.09
CA SER A 44 6.18 6.75 -13.34
C SER A 44 4.70 7.01 -13.63
N GLY A 45 4.17 6.50 -14.75
CA GLY A 45 2.79 6.74 -15.19
C GLY A 45 2.47 8.19 -15.57
N MET A 46 3.47 9.07 -15.62
CA MET A 46 3.29 10.47 -16.02
C MET A 46 3.10 10.61 -17.53
N LYS A 47 2.21 11.52 -17.94
CA LYS A 47 1.91 11.76 -19.36
C LYS A 47 2.89 12.71 -20.04
N VAL A 48 3.69 13.44 -19.27
CA VAL A 48 4.53 14.54 -19.78
C VAL A 48 5.95 14.38 -19.27
N THR A 49 6.90 14.20 -20.18
CA THR A 49 8.33 13.98 -19.93
C THR A 49 8.97 15.12 -19.13
N ALA A 50 8.60 16.38 -19.41
CA ALA A 50 9.13 17.54 -18.70
C ALA A 50 8.71 17.57 -17.22
N HIS A 51 7.49 17.12 -16.89
CA HIS A 51 7.04 17.02 -15.51
C HIS A 51 7.79 15.91 -14.77
N PHE A 52 8.04 14.79 -15.43
CA PHE A 52 8.88 13.71 -14.87
C PHE A 52 10.30 14.18 -14.57
N ILE A 53 10.96 14.86 -15.52
CA ILE A 53 12.31 15.40 -15.32
C ILE A 53 12.33 16.41 -14.16
N THR A 54 11.36 17.31 -14.11
CA THR A 54 11.25 18.32 -13.04
C THR A 54 11.05 17.66 -11.68
N ALA A 55 10.21 16.62 -11.60
CA ALA A 55 10.02 15.82 -10.40
C ALA A 55 11.31 15.10 -10.00
N CYS A 56 12.02 14.48 -10.93
CA CYS A 56 13.30 13.81 -10.64
C CYS A 56 14.36 14.77 -10.09
N ILE A 57 14.50 15.97 -10.67
CA ILE A 57 15.51 16.96 -10.27
C ILE A 57 15.16 17.63 -8.93
N PHE A 58 13.91 18.09 -8.77
CA PHE A 58 13.53 18.93 -7.63
C PHE A 58 12.81 18.17 -6.52
N GLN A 59 12.23 17.00 -6.80
CA GLN A 59 11.62 16.17 -5.77
C GLN A 59 12.55 15.08 -5.25
N LYS A 60 13.77 14.91 -5.80
CA LYS A 60 14.90 14.04 -5.37
C LYS A 60 14.59 12.57 -5.01
N THR A 61 13.32 12.19 -5.04
CA THR A 61 12.77 10.89 -4.67
C THR A 61 11.42 10.76 -5.38
N VAL A 62 11.44 10.69 -6.71
CA VAL A 62 10.49 9.76 -7.35
C VAL A 62 10.91 8.39 -6.83
N LYS A 63 10.42 8.02 -5.64
CA LYS A 63 10.56 6.66 -5.10
C LYS A 63 9.76 5.81 -6.06
N THR A 64 10.39 5.30 -7.11
CA THR A 64 9.92 4.13 -7.81
C THR A 64 10.04 2.99 -6.80
N VAL A 65 9.07 2.88 -5.91
CA VAL A 65 8.94 1.73 -5.03
C VAL A 65 8.62 0.59 -5.98
N LYS A 66 9.61 -0.27 -6.25
CA LYS A 66 9.33 -1.60 -6.78
C LYS A 66 8.51 -2.29 -5.71
N ILE A 67 7.19 -2.12 -5.76
CA ILE A 67 6.27 -2.82 -4.88
C ILE A 67 6.40 -4.28 -5.30
N ASN A 68 7.06 -5.07 -4.44
CA ASN A 68 7.04 -6.51 -4.61
C ASN A 68 5.59 -6.95 -4.35
N MET A 69 4.86 -7.20 -5.44
CA MET A 69 3.43 -7.52 -5.37
C MET A 69 3.18 -8.77 -4.53
N ASP A 70 4.11 -9.73 -4.59
CA ASP A 70 4.07 -10.96 -3.79
C ASP A 70 4.19 -10.66 -2.29
N ALA A 71 4.99 -9.65 -1.91
CA ALA A 71 5.12 -9.24 -0.51
C ALA A 71 3.86 -8.51 0.00
N VAL A 72 3.19 -7.77 -0.88
CA VAL A 72 1.90 -7.12 -0.56
C VAL A 72 0.81 -8.17 -0.40
N GLU A 73 0.72 -9.12 -1.33
CA GLU A 73 -0.24 -10.22 -1.28
C GLU A 73 -0.02 -11.10 -0.05
N TYR A 74 1.24 -11.36 0.32
CA TYR A 74 1.59 -12.04 1.56
C TYR A 74 1.11 -11.29 2.81
N HIS A 75 1.36 -9.97 2.87
CA HIS A 75 0.90 -9.14 3.99
C HIS A 75 -0.63 -9.06 4.06
N GLU A 76 -1.31 -8.96 2.91
CA GLU A 76 -2.77 -8.99 2.82
C GLU A 76 -3.31 -10.35 3.30
N GLY A 77 -2.68 -11.45 2.90
CA GLY A 77 -2.99 -12.81 3.37
C GLY A 77 -2.88 -12.94 4.88
N LEU A 78 -1.78 -12.46 5.47
CA LEU A 78 -1.58 -12.42 6.93
C LEU A 78 -2.64 -11.58 7.63
N THR A 79 -2.95 -10.39 7.08
CA THR A 79 -3.96 -9.49 7.64
C THR A 79 -5.34 -10.16 7.62
N ARG A 80 -5.71 -10.80 6.51
CA ARG A 80 -6.97 -11.53 6.36
C ARG A 80 -7.02 -12.71 7.32
N PHE A 81 -5.95 -13.48 7.45
CA PHE A 81 -5.84 -14.57 8.41
C PHE A 81 -6.06 -14.07 9.85
N PHE A 82 -5.41 -12.97 10.25
CA PHE A 82 -5.60 -12.38 11.57
C PHE A 82 -7.03 -11.89 11.82
N SER A 83 -7.70 -11.35 10.79
CA SER A 83 -9.10 -10.93 10.88
C SER A 83 -10.05 -12.10 11.21
N GLN A 84 -9.75 -13.31 10.71
CA GLN A 84 -10.53 -14.51 11.01
C GLN A 84 -10.44 -14.89 12.50
N PHE A 85 -9.26 -14.77 13.12
CA PHE A 85 -9.11 -15.02 14.57
C PHE A 85 -9.94 -14.07 15.41
N ARG A 86 -10.01 -12.80 15.02
CA ARG A 86 -10.85 -11.83 15.72
C ARG A 86 -12.33 -12.21 15.66
N GLY A 87 -12.77 -12.71 14.50
CA GLY A 87 -14.12 -13.28 14.32
C GLY A 87 -14.36 -14.48 15.24
N ILE A 88 -13.45 -15.45 15.24
CA ILE A 88 -13.53 -16.64 16.12
C ILE A 88 -13.58 -16.23 17.59
N ALA A 89 -12.73 -15.31 18.04
CA ALA A 89 -12.70 -14.82 19.42
C ALA A 89 -14.03 -14.16 19.84
N THR A 90 -14.62 -13.38 18.94
CA THR A 90 -15.93 -12.74 19.18
C THR A 90 -17.03 -13.79 19.29
N ASN A 91 -17.07 -14.75 18.37
CA ASN A 91 -18.04 -15.84 18.36
C ASN A 91 -17.89 -16.74 19.60
N TYR A 92 -16.66 -17.03 20.02
CA TYR A 92 -16.37 -17.80 21.22
C TYR A 92 -17.00 -17.14 22.46
N ASN A 93 -16.76 -15.85 22.65
CA ASN A 93 -17.32 -15.09 23.77
C ASN A 93 -18.85 -15.08 23.75
N GLN A 94 -19.45 -14.93 22.56
CA GLN A 94 -20.90 -14.98 22.38
C GLN A 94 -21.48 -16.34 22.75
N ILE A 95 -20.88 -17.43 22.26
CA ILE A 95 -21.34 -18.80 22.54
C ILE A 95 -21.27 -19.11 24.03
N VAL A 96 -20.16 -18.78 24.69
CA VAL A 96 -20.01 -19.03 26.14
C VAL A 96 -21.06 -18.26 26.94
N LYS A 97 -21.32 -16.99 26.61
CA LYS A 97 -22.39 -16.21 27.23
C LYS A 97 -23.77 -16.84 27.00
N LEU A 98 -24.10 -17.22 25.77
CA LEU A 98 -25.37 -17.86 25.43
C LEU A 98 -25.57 -19.20 26.15
N LEU A 99 -24.50 -20.01 26.27
CA LEU A 99 -24.53 -21.27 26.99
C LEU A 99 -24.84 -21.05 28.47
N ASN A 100 -24.20 -20.05 29.10
CA ASN A 100 -24.41 -19.73 30.50
C ASN A 100 -25.80 -19.13 30.80
N THR A 101 -26.39 -18.40 29.85
CA THR A 101 -27.71 -17.77 30.05
C THR A 101 -28.89 -18.69 29.73
N ASN A 102 -28.78 -19.55 28.72
CA ASN A 102 -29.94 -20.26 28.16
C ASN A 102 -29.99 -21.77 28.46
N PHE A 103 -28.90 -22.36 28.98
CA PHE A 103 -28.84 -23.80 29.24
C PHE A 103 -28.58 -24.07 30.73
N SER A 104 -29.02 -25.24 31.20
CA SER A 104 -28.66 -25.72 32.52
C SER A 104 -27.18 -26.12 32.58
N ASP A 105 -26.56 -26.02 33.76
CA ASP A 105 -25.13 -26.26 33.97
C ASP A 105 -24.64 -27.58 33.36
N LYS A 106 -25.41 -28.66 33.48
CA LYS A 106 -25.07 -29.96 32.87
C LYS A 106 -24.97 -29.90 31.34
N LYS A 107 -25.90 -29.19 30.68
CA LYS A 107 -25.89 -29.06 29.22
C LYS A 107 -24.82 -28.07 28.76
N ALA A 108 -24.67 -26.94 29.46
CA ALA A 108 -23.63 -25.95 29.20
C ALA A 108 -22.23 -26.59 29.28
N SER A 109 -21.95 -27.34 30.35
CA SER A 109 -20.68 -28.07 30.50
C SER A 109 -20.43 -29.08 29.39
N ALA A 110 -21.44 -29.81 28.93
CA ALA A 110 -21.29 -30.76 27.82
C ALA A 110 -20.92 -30.06 26.50
N TYR A 111 -21.48 -28.87 26.23
CA TYR A 111 -21.11 -28.07 25.05
C TYR A 111 -19.74 -27.41 25.19
N LEU A 112 -19.39 -26.92 26.39
CA LEU A 112 -18.07 -26.37 26.67
C LEU A 112 -16.96 -27.41 26.46
N TYR A 113 -17.18 -28.66 26.84
CA TYR A 113 -16.21 -29.75 26.60
C TYR A 113 -15.94 -29.97 25.10
N LYS A 114 -16.96 -29.83 24.25
CA LYS A 114 -16.80 -29.90 22.79
C LYS A 114 -16.03 -28.69 22.25
N LEU A 115 -16.32 -27.50 22.78
CA LEU A 115 -15.64 -26.26 22.41
C LEU A 115 -14.16 -26.29 22.81
N GLU A 116 -13.85 -26.85 23.98
CA GLU A 116 -12.48 -27.06 24.46
C GLU A 116 -11.70 -27.95 23.49
N LYS A 117 -12.29 -29.07 23.05
CA LYS A 117 -11.65 -29.96 22.06
C LYS A 117 -11.30 -29.23 20.76
N GLN A 118 -12.22 -28.42 20.22
CA GLN A 118 -11.95 -27.61 19.03
C GLN A 118 -10.86 -26.55 19.28
N THR A 119 -10.81 -25.99 20.49
CA THR A 119 -9.80 -25.01 20.88
C THR A 119 -8.40 -25.64 20.93
N ILE A 120 -8.30 -26.90 21.36
CA ILE A 120 -7.04 -27.67 21.35
C ILE A 120 -6.55 -27.87 19.91
N GLU A 121 -7.43 -28.32 19.01
CA GLU A 121 -7.09 -28.49 17.58
C GLU A 121 -6.65 -27.17 16.94
N MET A 122 -7.34 -26.06 17.26
CA MET A 122 -6.96 -24.73 16.79
C MET A 122 -5.57 -24.30 17.31
N LYS A 123 -5.25 -24.58 18.57
CA LYS A 123 -3.93 -24.30 19.15
C LYS A 123 -2.83 -25.05 18.40
N GLU A 124 -3.04 -26.32 18.08
CA GLU A 124 -2.05 -27.12 17.33
C GLU A 124 -1.80 -26.55 15.93
N LEU A 125 -2.86 -26.12 15.23
CA LEU A 125 -2.73 -25.46 13.94
C LEU A 125 -1.95 -24.14 14.05
N LEU A 126 -2.25 -23.32 15.06
CA LEU A 126 -1.55 -22.07 15.32
C LEU A 126 -0.05 -22.29 15.57
N LEU A 127 0.31 -23.31 16.35
CA LEU A 127 1.71 -23.64 16.60
C LEU A 127 2.44 -24.05 15.31
N LYS A 128 1.79 -24.80 14.42
CA LYS A 128 2.34 -25.14 13.09
C LYS A 128 2.55 -23.90 12.23
N VAL A 129 1.59 -22.96 12.23
CA VAL A 129 1.71 -21.70 11.48
C VAL A 129 2.89 -20.86 11.99
N VAL A 130 3.05 -20.75 13.31
CA VAL A 130 4.19 -20.03 13.92
C VAL A 130 5.51 -20.70 13.56
N ALA A 131 5.58 -22.04 13.59
CA ALA A 131 6.78 -22.79 13.20
C ALA A 131 7.16 -22.54 11.73
N LEU A 132 6.19 -22.66 10.81
CA LEU A 132 6.39 -22.39 9.38
C LEU A 132 6.83 -20.93 9.13
N SER A 133 6.23 -19.98 9.85
CA SER A 133 6.61 -18.56 9.75
C SER A 133 8.04 -18.34 10.22
N SER A 134 8.45 -18.97 11.34
CA SER A 134 9.83 -18.89 11.83
C SER A 134 10.84 -19.51 10.87
N GLU A 135 10.50 -20.64 10.24
CA GLU A 135 11.34 -21.25 9.21
C GLU A 135 11.49 -20.35 7.98
N PHE A 136 10.40 -19.72 7.54
CA PHE A 136 10.41 -18.77 6.44
C PHE A 136 11.30 -17.56 6.74
N GLU A 137 11.15 -16.96 7.93
CA GLU A 137 11.99 -15.85 8.38
C GLU A 137 13.49 -16.22 8.38
N LYS A 138 13.84 -17.41 8.90
CA LYS A 138 15.23 -17.88 8.89
C LYS A 138 15.78 -18.07 7.47
N LYS A 139 14.98 -18.62 6.54
CA LYS A 139 15.43 -18.94 5.17
C LYS A 139 15.56 -17.71 4.27
N TYR A 140 14.67 -16.73 4.43
CA TYR A 140 14.52 -15.63 3.46
C TYR A 140 14.76 -14.23 4.02
N LEU A 141 14.57 -14.00 5.33
CA LEU A 141 14.73 -12.67 5.94
C LEU A 141 16.06 -12.53 6.72
N LYS A 142 16.61 -13.62 7.29
CA LYS A 142 17.91 -13.62 7.99
C LYS A 142 19.09 -14.09 7.13
N LYS A 143 19.13 -13.69 5.85
CA LYS A 143 20.37 -13.79 5.05
C LYS A 143 21.21 -12.54 5.26
N GLU A 144 21.86 -12.48 6.42
CA GLU A 144 23.09 -11.71 6.66
C GLU A 144 24.09 -12.62 7.39
#